data_AF-A0AAW0PBI7-F1
#
_entry.id   AF-A0AAW0PBI7-F1
#
_cell.length_a   1.000
_cell.length_b   1.000
_cell.length_c   1.000
_cell.angle_alpha   90.00
_cell.angle_beta   90.00
_cell.angle_gamma   90.00
#
_symmetry.space_group_name_H-M   'P 1'
#
loop_
_entity.id
_entity.type
_entity.pdbx_description
1 polymer ?
#
loop_
_entity_poly.entity_id
_entity_poly.type
_entity_poly.pdbx_seq_one_letter_code
_entity_poly.pdbx_strand_id
1 'polypeptide(L)'
;MLSPRAYLAALETLGSQPCLPGLVDRYKVTRCRHEVEQSCHVLRITPILDLTPQLLLELSQNISTNLKTLTDISSLASERSRDRFAKEQFKLSVKSMATSGTAFLACVKEVKTQPSELTRNRCVLFSAALVQSVNALVGFATEPQFLGRPASISSEGKGVQTAVLGGAMSVVSACVLLTQGLRDVAQHPDSSSKMADYRERLRNSACAVSDGCTLLTQALRERSSPRTLPPVNSHASVN
;
A
#
# COMPACT_ATOMS: atom_id res chain seq x y z
N MET A 1 4.32 -10.07 0.58
CA MET A 1 4.18 -9.38 -0.72
C MET A 1 5.57 -9.17 -1.29
N LEU A 2 5.80 -9.49 -2.55
CA LEU A 2 7.11 -9.28 -3.17
C LEU A 2 7.22 -7.83 -3.65
N SER A 3 8.30 -7.15 -3.31
CA SER A 3 8.73 -5.99 -4.08
C SER A 3 8.91 -6.43 -5.54
N PRO A 4 8.60 -5.60 -6.56
CA PRO A 4 8.75 -6.00 -7.97
C PRO A 4 10.13 -6.60 -8.28
N ARG A 5 11.15 -6.10 -7.60
CA ARG A 5 12.54 -6.56 -7.71
C ARG A 5 12.80 -7.92 -7.03
N ALA A 6 12.23 -8.17 -5.84
CA ALA A 6 12.28 -9.49 -5.21
C ALA A 6 11.53 -10.54 -6.02
N TYR A 7 10.44 -10.15 -6.69
CA TYR A 7 9.66 -11.02 -7.56
C TYR A 7 10.41 -11.45 -8.81
N LEU A 8 10.99 -10.49 -9.53
CA LEU A 8 11.78 -10.78 -10.72
C LEU A 8 13.00 -11.65 -10.38
N ALA A 9 13.74 -11.31 -9.32
CA ALA A 9 14.90 -12.09 -8.88
C ALA A 9 14.54 -13.53 -8.48
N ALA A 10 13.34 -13.74 -7.92
CA ALA A 10 12.87 -15.08 -7.58
C ALA A 10 12.46 -15.90 -8.82
N LEU A 11 11.91 -15.27 -9.86
CA LEU A 11 11.52 -15.94 -11.11
C LEU A 11 12.70 -16.34 -11.99
N GLU A 12 13.87 -15.70 -11.85
CA GLU A 12 15.10 -16.06 -12.57
C GLU A 12 15.67 -17.43 -12.16
N THR A 13 15.10 -18.08 -11.12
CA THR A 13 15.49 -19.42 -10.69
C THR A 13 14.77 -20.52 -11.48
N LEU A 14 15.51 -21.57 -11.85
CA LEU A 14 14.97 -22.73 -12.57
C LEU A 14 13.85 -23.41 -11.77
N GLY A 15 12.72 -23.70 -12.43
CA GLY A 15 11.54 -24.32 -11.81
C GLY A 15 10.52 -23.36 -11.23
N SER A 16 10.75 -22.05 -11.29
CA SER A 16 9.75 -21.03 -10.91
C SER A 16 8.77 -20.74 -12.06
N GLN A 17 7.49 -20.58 -11.74
CA GLN A 17 6.42 -20.20 -12.67
C GLN A 17 5.87 -18.81 -12.33
N PRO A 18 5.67 -17.94 -13.33
CA PRO A 18 5.17 -16.58 -13.12
C PRO A 18 3.76 -16.58 -12.56
N CYS A 19 3.40 -15.51 -11.84
CA CYS A 19 2.03 -15.30 -11.42
C CYS A 19 1.13 -15.05 -12.64
N LEU A 20 -0.12 -15.49 -12.54
CA LEU A 20 -1.16 -15.10 -13.49
C LEU A 20 -1.92 -13.94 -12.89
N PRO A 21 -1.88 -12.74 -13.49
CA PRO A 21 -2.58 -11.59 -12.95
C PRO A 21 -4.08 -11.86 -12.96
N GLY A 22 -4.73 -11.54 -11.84
CA GLY A 22 -6.18 -11.53 -11.74
C GLY A 22 -6.83 -10.37 -12.49
N LEU A 23 -8.15 -10.27 -12.40
CA LEU A 23 -8.91 -9.11 -12.88
C LEU A 23 -8.58 -7.84 -12.07
N VAL A 24 -8.19 -8.02 -10.81
CA VAL A 24 -8.00 -6.95 -9.84
C VAL A 24 -6.64 -7.10 -9.15
N ASP A 25 -5.93 -5.98 -9.00
CA ASP A 25 -4.77 -5.90 -8.12
C ASP A 25 -5.23 -5.74 -6.66
N ARG A 26 -5.15 -6.85 -5.90
CA ARG A 26 -5.55 -6.89 -4.48
C ARG A 26 -4.87 -5.81 -3.64
N TYR A 27 -3.61 -5.50 -3.91
CA TYR A 27 -2.88 -4.50 -3.12
C TYR A 27 -3.51 -3.13 -3.30
N LYS A 28 -3.70 -2.71 -4.57
CA LYS A 28 -4.22 -1.38 -4.90
C LYS A 28 -5.61 -1.17 -4.32
N VAL A 29 -6.53 -2.12 -4.52
CA VAL A 29 -7.91 -1.97 -4.01
C VAL A 29 -7.97 -1.98 -2.48
N THR A 30 -7.16 -2.83 -1.82
CA THR A 30 -7.10 -2.87 -0.35
C THR A 30 -6.51 -1.58 0.20
N ARG A 31 -5.50 -1.01 -0.48
CA ARG A 31 -4.89 0.26 -0.09
C ARG A 31 -5.87 1.41 -0.25
N CYS A 32 -6.59 1.49 -1.36
CA CYS A 32 -7.61 2.53 -1.57
C CYS A 32 -8.73 2.45 -0.52
N ARG A 33 -9.19 1.24 -0.17
CA ARG A 33 -10.16 1.05 0.91
C ARG A 33 -9.66 1.63 2.23
N HIS A 34 -8.43 1.28 2.61
CA HIS A 34 -7.83 1.77 3.85
C HIS A 34 -7.67 3.29 3.87
N GLU A 35 -7.25 3.91 2.77
CA GLU A 35 -7.13 5.37 2.65
C GLU A 35 -8.47 6.08 2.83
N VAL A 36 -9.55 5.53 2.25
CA VAL A 36 -10.91 6.07 2.44
C VAL A 36 -11.36 5.90 3.89
N GLU A 37 -11.19 4.71 4.47
CA GLU A 37 -11.52 4.43 5.88
C GLU A 37 -10.79 5.39 6.82
N GLN A 38 -9.49 5.59 6.60
CA GLN A 38 -8.66 6.48 7.39
C GLN A 38 -9.09 7.94 7.24
N SER A 39 -9.37 8.41 6.02
CA SER A 39 -9.81 9.79 5.79
C SER A 39 -11.17 10.07 6.45
N CYS A 40 -12.11 9.12 6.34
CA CYS A 40 -13.40 9.21 7.02
C CYS A 40 -13.25 9.09 8.55
N HIS A 41 -12.28 8.31 9.04
CA HIS A 41 -11.98 8.20 10.46
C HIS A 41 -11.43 9.52 11.02
N VAL A 42 -10.47 10.15 10.34
CA VAL A 42 -9.94 11.48 10.72
C VAL A 42 -11.08 12.48 10.83
N LEU A 43 -11.94 12.57 9.80
CA LEU A 43 -13.11 13.47 9.84
C LEU A 43 -14.02 13.20 11.04
N ARG A 44 -14.21 11.92 11.42
CA ARG A 44 -15.07 11.51 12.54
C ARG A 44 -14.48 11.84 13.91
N ILE A 45 -13.16 11.80 14.08
CA ILE A 45 -12.51 12.07 15.37
C ILE A 45 -12.13 13.54 15.54
N THR A 46 -11.89 14.27 14.45
CA THR A 46 -11.51 15.69 14.50
C THR A 46 -12.70 16.54 14.96
N PRO A 47 -12.58 17.30 16.05
CA PRO A 47 -13.65 18.18 16.53
C PRO A 47 -13.87 19.33 15.53
N ILE A 48 -15.05 19.96 15.56
CA ILE A 48 -15.38 21.03 14.61
C ILE A 48 -14.38 22.20 14.64
N LEU A 49 -13.81 22.49 15.81
CA LEU A 49 -12.83 23.57 16.02
C LEU A 49 -11.53 23.35 15.25
N ASP A 50 -11.11 22.08 15.11
CA ASP A 50 -9.87 21.69 14.42
C ASP A 50 -10.10 21.33 12.94
N LEU A 51 -11.37 21.36 12.51
CA LEU A 51 -11.78 20.96 11.17
C LEU A 51 -11.58 22.12 10.18
N THR A 52 -10.32 22.46 9.92
CA THR A 52 -9.95 23.58 9.05
C THR A 52 -10.41 23.36 7.59
N PRO A 53 -10.68 24.43 6.82
CA PRO A 53 -11.00 24.33 5.40
C PRO A 53 -9.93 23.60 4.58
N GLN A 54 -8.66 23.73 4.97
CA GLN A 54 -7.51 23.04 4.36
C GLN A 54 -7.58 21.53 4.61
N LEU A 55 -7.81 21.11 5.86
CA LEU A 55 -7.97 19.71 6.21
C LEU A 55 -9.16 19.08 5.47
N LEU A 56 -10.30 19.78 5.41
CA LEU A 56 -11.47 19.31 4.64
C LEU A 56 -11.17 19.13 3.15
N LEU A 57 -10.41 20.05 2.57
CA LEU A 57 -9.99 19.96 1.17
C LEU A 57 -9.09 18.73 0.96
N GLU A 58 -8.07 18.56 1.79
CA GLU A 58 -7.14 17.43 1.73
C GLU A 58 -7.87 16.08 1.83
N LEU A 59 -8.72 15.92 2.85
CA LEU A 59 -9.51 14.70 3.04
C LEU A 59 -10.43 14.43 1.84
N SER A 60 -11.09 15.46 1.32
CA SER A 60 -11.98 15.33 0.16
C SER A 60 -11.23 14.93 -1.12
N GLN A 61 -10.02 15.46 -1.33
CA GLN A 61 -9.17 15.15 -2.47
C GLN A 61 -8.61 13.73 -2.37
N ASN A 62 -8.14 13.32 -1.18
CA ASN A 62 -7.65 11.96 -0.95
C ASN A 62 -8.77 10.94 -1.20
N ILE A 63 -9.95 11.17 -0.64
CA ILE A 63 -11.12 10.31 -0.88
C ILE A 63 -11.44 10.25 -2.39
N SER A 64 -11.59 11.41 -3.05
CA SER A 64 -11.93 11.47 -4.49
C SER A 64 -10.92 10.72 -5.36
N THR A 65 -9.63 10.83 -5.06
CA THR A 65 -8.55 10.14 -5.78
C THR A 65 -8.65 8.63 -5.63
N ASN A 66 -8.93 8.16 -4.41
CA ASN A 66 -9.09 6.72 -4.14
C ASN A 66 -10.38 6.17 -4.77
N LEU A 67 -11.49 6.91 -4.74
CA LEU A 67 -12.73 6.49 -5.42
C LEU A 67 -12.56 6.42 -6.94
N LYS A 68 -11.83 7.37 -7.54
CA LYS A 68 -11.48 7.32 -8.97
C LYS A 68 -10.65 6.07 -9.27
N THR A 69 -9.62 5.80 -8.48
CA THR A 69 -8.77 4.61 -8.66
C THR A 69 -9.59 3.31 -8.56
N LEU A 70 -10.50 3.21 -7.59
CA LEU A 70 -11.40 2.05 -7.45
C LEU A 70 -12.36 1.92 -8.63
N THR A 71 -12.85 3.04 -9.16
CA THR A 71 -13.71 3.08 -10.35
C THR A 71 -12.97 2.55 -11.57
N ASP A 72 -11.75 3.03 -11.81
CA ASP A 72 -10.94 2.64 -12.96
C ASP A 72 -10.60 1.13 -12.90
N ILE A 73 -10.17 0.63 -11.73
CA ILE A 73 -9.87 -0.79 -11.52
C ILE A 73 -11.13 -1.66 -11.73
N SER A 74 -12.27 -1.26 -11.17
CA SER A 74 -13.52 -2.05 -11.25
C SER A 74 -14.12 -2.04 -12.65
N SER A 75 -13.98 -0.93 -13.38
CA SER A 75 -14.43 -0.83 -14.78
C SER A 75 -13.62 -1.77 -15.66
N LEU A 76 -12.30 -1.79 -15.49
CA LEU A 76 -11.42 -2.73 -16.20
C LEU A 76 -11.72 -4.19 -15.82
N ALA A 77 -11.98 -4.47 -14.55
CA ALA A 77 -12.36 -5.81 -14.09
C ALA A 77 -13.69 -6.27 -14.69
N SER A 78 -14.68 -5.37 -14.77
CA SER A 78 -15.95 -5.61 -15.46
C SER A 78 -15.72 -5.96 -16.94
N GLU A 79 -14.96 -5.13 -17.67
CA GLU A 79 -14.69 -5.37 -19.10
C GLU A 79 -14.03 -6.72 -19.37
N ARG A 80 -13.06 -7.09 -18.53
CA ARG A 80 -12.28 -8.33 -18.66
C ARG A 80 -12.99 -9.56 -18.11
N SER A 81 -14.03 -9.40 -17.28
CA SER A 81 -14.76 -10.54 -16.71
C SER A 81 -15.53 -11.30 -17.78
N ARG A 82 -15.51 -12.63 -17.68
CA ARG A 82 -16.31 -13.53 -18.54
C ARG A 82 -17.67 -13.86 -17.94
N ASP A 83 -17.82 -13.67 -16.63
CA ASP A 83 -19.08 -13.89 -15.92
C ASP A 83 -19.98 -12.66 -16.06
N ARG A 84 -21.22 -12.89 -16.52
CA ARG A 84 -22.24 -11.85 -16.69
C ARG A 84 -22.63 -11.24 -15.34
N PHE A 85 -22.73 -12.05 -14.29
CA PHE A 85 -23.05 -11.54 -12.97
C PHE A 85 -21.95 -10.61 -12.47
N ALA A 86 -20.68 -11.04 -12.50
CA ALA A 86 -19.57 -10.22 -12.07
C ALA A 86 -19.42 -8.91 -12.86
N LYS A 87 -19.66 -8.95 -14.18
CA LYS A 87 -19.73 -7.74 -15.04
C LYS A 87 -20.69 -6.70 -14.48
N GLU A 88 -21.94 -7.10 -14.24
CA GLU A 88 -22.96 -6.19 -13.74
C GLU A 88 -22.71 -5.81 -12.28
N GLN A 89 -22.22 -6.74 -11.45
CA GLN A 89 -21.95 -6.49 -10.05
C GLN A 89 -20.82 -5.47 -9.83
N PHE A 90 -19.76 -5.48 -10.65
CA PHE A 90 -18.74 -4.43 -10.63
C PHE A 90 -19.33 -3.06 -10.98
N LYS A 91 -20.16 -2.97 -12.01
CA LYS A 91 -20.82 -1.70 -12.40
C LYS A 91 -21.75 -1.17 -11.30
N LEU A 92 -22.56 -2.05 -10.70
CA LEU A 92 -23.47 -1.70 -9.61
C LEU A 92 -22.71 -1.27 -8.36
N SER A 93 -21.62 -1.95 -8.03
CA SER A 93 -20.76 -1.58 -6.90
C SER A 93 -20.12 -0.20 -7.10
N VAL A 94 -19.61 0.08 -8.32
CA VAL A 94 -19.08 1.41 -8.68
C VAL A 94 -20.16 2.47 -8.58
N LYS A 95 -21.37 2.21 -9.07
CA LYS A 95 -22.49 3.15 -8.99
C LYS A 95 -22.88 3.44 -7.54
N SER A 96 -22.97 2.42 -6.69
CA SER A 96 -23.25 2.56 -5.27
C SER A 96 -22.19 3.43 -4.58
N MET A 97 -20.92 3.10 -4.79
CA MET A 97 -19.78 3.86 -4.27
C MET A 97 -19.77 5.32 -4.73
N ALA A 98 -19.98 5.58 -6.03
CA ALA A 98 -20.00 6.93 -6.58
C ALA A 98 -21.16 7.77 -6.02
N THR A 99 -22.33 7.15 -5.83
CA THR A 99 -23.51 7.79 -5.26
C THR A 99 -23.24 8.18 -3.79
N SER A 100 -22.74 7.24 -2.98
CA SER A 100 -22.36 7.52 -1.59
C SER A 100 -21.24 8.56 -1.49
N GLY A 101 -20.26 8.52 -2.40
CA GLY A 101 -19.17 9.49 -2.48
C GLY A 101 -19.66 10.90 -2.77
N THR A 102 -20.59 11.04 -3.73
CA THR A 102 -21.18 12.35 -4.08
C THR A 102 -22.00 12.92 -2.92
N ALA A 103 -22.82 12.08 -2.26
CA ALA A 103 -23.57 12.49 -1.08
C ALA A 103 -22.65 12.95 0.06
N PHE A 104 -21.58 12.20 0.33
CA PHE A 104 -20.57 12.60 1.32
C PHE A 104 -19.88 13.92 0.97
N LEU A 105 -19.45 14.10 -0.28
CA LEU A 105 -18.78 15.34 -0.72
C LEU A 105 -19.71 16.56 -0.66
N ALA A 106 -21.02 16.38 -0.83
CA ALA A 106 -22.00 17.44 -0.61
C ALA A 106 -22.01 17.89 0.85
N CYS A 107 -21.98 16.94 1.81
CA CYS A 107 -21.87 17.28 3.23
C CYS A 107 -20.53 17.94 3.57
N VAL A 108 -19.41 17.51 2.97
CA VAL A 108 -18.10 18.16 3.16
C VAL A 108 -18.16 19.63 2.70
N LYS A 109 -18.79 19.91 1.56
CA LYS A 109 -18.99 21.28 1.09
C LYS A 109 -19.84 22.10 2.05
N GLU A 110 -20.92 21.52 2.57
CA GLU A 110 -21.80 22.16 3.55
C GLU A 110 -21.04 22.54 4.82
N VAL A 111 -20.26 21.61 5.39
CA VAL A 111 -19.39 21.86 6.55
C VAL A 111 -18.39 22.98 6.28
N LYS A 112 -17.79 23.01 5.08
CA LYS A 112 -16.85 24.06 4.68
C LYS A 112 -17.52 25.44 4.61
N THR A 113 -18.77 25.51 4.15
CA THR A 113 -19.51 26.78 4.02
C THR A 113 -20.14 27.27 5.31
N GLN A 114 -20.62 26.34 6.15
CA GLN A 114 -21.36 26.60 7.38
C GLN A 114 -20.91 25.58 8.45
N PRO A 115 -19.73 25.79 9.05
CA PRO A 115 -19.18 24.85 10.04
C PRO A 115 -20.04 24.86 11.31
N SER A 116 -20.58 23.70 11.65
CA SER A 116 -21.34 23.46 12.88
C SER A 116 -21.30 21.99 13.26
N GLU A 117 -21.66 21.66 14.51
CA GLU A 117 -21.81 20.26 14.92
C GLU A 117 -22.89 19.54 14.10
N LEU A 118 -23.95 20.23 13.69
CA LEU A 118 -24.99 19.65 12.85
C LEU A 118 -24.45 19.23 11.47
N THR A 119 -23.74 20.13 10.78
CA THR A 119 -23.18 19.86 9.46
C THR A 119 -22.08 18.79 9.54
N ARG A 120 -21.27 18.81 10.62
CA ARG A 120 -20.29 17.76 10.91
C ARG A 120 -20.95 16.39 11.11
N ASN A 121 -22.00 16.32 11.91
CA ASN A 121 -22.72 15.06 12.17
C ASN A 121 -23.35 14.48 10.90
N ARG A 122 -23.87 15.32 10.00
CA ARG A 122 -24.30 14.89 8.66
C ARG A 122 -23.14 14.29 7.86
N CYS A 123 -22.00 14.97 7.85
CA CYS A 123 -20.81 14.47 7.16
C CYS A 123 -20.34 13.11 7.72
N VAL A 124 -20.34 12.94 9.05
CA VAL A 124 -20.04 11.66 9.70
C VAL A 124 -21.05 10.58 9.29
N LEU A 125 -22.36 10.88 9.29
CA LEU A 125 -23.40 9.96 8.88
C LEU A 125 -23.19 9.45 7.44
N PHE A 126 -22.97 10.37 6.49
CA PHE A 126 -22.75 9.99 5.09
C PHE A 126 -21.38 9.33 4.84
N SER A 127 -20.38 9.59 5.69
CA SER A 127 -19.10 8.90 5.63
C SER A 127 -19.23 7.40 5.90
N ALA A 128 -20.15 6.99 6.79
CA ALA A 128 -20.41 5.58 7.08
C ALA A 128 -20.95 4.85 5.84
N ALA A 129 -21.90 5.45 5.14
CA ALA A 129 -22.44 4.88 3.90
C ALA A 129 -21.37 4.74 2.81
N LEU A 130 -20.50 5.74 2.66
CA LEU A 130 -19.35 5.68 1.76
C LEU A 130 -18.42 4.51 2.11
N VAL A 131 -18.00 4.39 3.37
CA VAL A 131 -17.11 3.31 3.81
C VAL A 131 -17.74 1.94 3.55
N GLN A 132 -19.03 1.76 3.82
CA GLN A 132 -19.71 0.49 3.54
C GLN A 132 -19.74 0.15 2.04
N SER A 133 -20.03 1.13 1.19
CA SER A 133 -20.04 0.92 -0.27
C SER A 133 -18.65 0.54 -0.82
N VAL A 134 -17.59 1.16 -0.30
CA VAL A 134 -16.20 0.84 -0.65
C VAL A 134 -15.83 -0.55 -0.15
N ASN A 135 -16.23 -0.92 1.08
CA ASN A 135 -15.98 -2.23 1.66
C ASN A 135 -16.68 -3.35 0.88
N ALA A 136 -17.93 -3.12 0.45
CA ALA A 136 -18.65 -4.07 -0.40
C ALA A 136 -17.95 -4.26 -1.76
N LEU A 137 -17.59 -3.16 -2.44
CA LEU A 137 -16.88 -3.21 -3.71
C LEU A 137 -15.55 -3.96 -3.60
N VAL A 138 -14.73 -3.62 -2.60
CA VAL A 138 -13.42 -4.24 -2.43
C VAL A 138 -13.52 -5.68 -1.93
N GLY A 139 -14.51 -5.99 -1.09
CA GLY A 139 -14.83 -7.36 -0.70
C GLY A 139 -15.10 -8.23 -1.91
N PHE A 140 -16.03 -7.80 -2.78
CA PHE A 140 -16.32 -8.47 -4.04
C PHE A 140 -15.10 -8.55 -4.96
N ALA A 141 -14.38 -7.44 -5.15
CA ALA A 141 -13.21 -7.36 -6.03
C ALA A 141 -12.03 -8.26 -5.58
N THR A 142 -12.03 -8.70 -4.32
CA THR A 142 -10.98 -9.55 -3.74
C THR A 142 -11.41 -11.00 -3.54
N GLU A 143 -12.56 -11.40 -4.09
CA GLU A 143 -12.96 -12.80 -4.11
C GLU A 143 -11.93 -13.66 -4.89
N PRO A 144 -11.67 -14.92 -4.47
CA PRO A 144 -10.55 -15.72 -4.98
C PRO A 144 -10.53 -15.88 -6.50
N GLN A 145 -11.70 -15.97 -7.15
CA GLN A 145 -11.81 -16.11 -8.60
C GLN A 145 -11.29 -14.91 -9.39
N PHE A 146 -11.14 -13.73 -8.76
CA PHE A 146 -10.65 -12.52 -9.42
C PHE A 146 -9.17 -12.25 -9.19
N LEU A 147 -8.51 -12.97 -8.28
CA LEU A 147 -7.12 -12.69 -7.85
C LEU A 147 -6.05 -13.35 -8.71
N GLY A 148 -6.45 -14.21 -9.65
CA GLY A 148 -5.52 -14.96 -10.50
C GLY A 148 -4.80 -16.07 -9.73
N ARG A 149 -3.58 -16.41 -10.16
CA ARG A 149 -2.75 -17.44 -9.50
C ARG A 149 -1.44 -16.84 -9.01
N PRO A 150 -1.03 -17.10 -7.75
CA PRO A 150 0.27 -16.67 -7.27
C PRO A 150 1.38 -17.39 -8.05
N ALA A 151 2.57 -16.78 -8.08
CA ALA A 151 3.74 -17.43 -8.65
C ALA A 151 4.11 -18.68 -7.85
N SER A 152 4.53 -19.73 -8.57
CA SER A 152 5.18 -20.89 -7.95
C SER A 152 6.68 -20.60 -7.93
N ILE A 153 7.26 -20.40 -6.76
CA ILE A 153 8.68 -20.05 -6.62
C ILE A 153 9.42 -21.27 -6.06
N SER A 154 10.55 -21.62 -6.67
CA SER A 154 11.46 -22.68 -6.21
C SER A 154 11.98 -22.40 -4.79
N SER A 155 12.53 -23.40 -4.10
CA SER A 155 13.15 -23.20 -2.79
C SER A 155 14.32 -22.19 -2.83
N GLU A 156 15.12 -22.22 -3.90
CA GLU A 156 16.18 -21.23 -4.14
C GLU A 156 15.60 -19.82 -4.33
N GLY A 157 14.55 -19.68 -5.15
CA GLY A 157 13.88 -18.39 -5.37
C GLY A 157 13.23 -17.82 -4.10
N LYS A 158 12.69 -18.68 -3.23
CA LYS A 158 12.17 -18.28 -1.91
C LYS A 158 13.27 -17.77 -0.99
N GLY A 159 14.46 -18.38 -1.04
CA GLY A 159 15.63 -17.88 -0.30
C GLY A 159 16.01 -16.47 -0.73
N VAL A 160 16.09 -16.24 -2.05
CA VAL A 160 16.37 -14.91 -2.62
C VAL A 160 15.30 -13.89 -2.23
N GLN A 161 14.03 -14.26 -2.37
CA GLN A 161 12.91 -13.41 -1.96
C GLN A 161 13.01 -13.03 -0.48
N THR A 162 13.33 -14.00 0.38
CA THR A 162 13.42 -13.79 1.84
C THR A 162 14.56 -12.84 2.19
N ALA A 163 15.72 -12.96 1.53
CA ALA A 163 16.84 -12.05 1.74
C ALA A 163 16.51 -10.60 1.35
N VAL A 164 15.92 -10.40 0.17
CA VAL A 164 15.54 -9.06 -0.31
C VAL A 164 14.43 -8.45 0.56
N LEU A 165 13.41 -9.24 0.93
CA LEU A 165 12.36 -8.78 1.83
C LEU A 165 12.89 -8.50 3.24
N GLY A 166 13.82 -9.32 3.75
CA GLY A 166 14.46 -9.12 5.04
C GLY A 166 15.23 -7.80 5.08
N GLY A 167 16.09 -7.53 4.09
CA GLY A 167 16.79 -6.25 3.98
C GLY A 167 15.85 -5.05 3.89
N ALA A 168 14.80 -5.14 3.07
CA ALA A 168 13.80 -4.09 2.95
C ALA A 168 13.03 -3.85 4.26
N MET A 169 12.64 -4.92 4.97
CA MET A 169 11.96 -4.85 6.26
C MET A 169 12.85 -4.24 7.34
N SER A 170 14.15 -4.56 7.36
CA SER A 170 15.12 -3.93 8.26
C SER A 170 15.18 -2.42 8.07
N VAL A 171 15.24 -1.94 6.81
CA VAL A 171 15.21 -0.51 6.49
C VAL A 171 13.90 0.13 6.97
N VAL A 172 12.76 -0.47 6.65
CA VAL A 172 11.44 0.05 7.06
C VAL A 172 11.33 0.13 8.58
N SER A 173 11.74 -0.92 9.30
CA SER A 173 11.71 -0.95 10.76
C SER A 173 12.61 0.12 11.37
N ALA A 174 13.81 0.31 10.84
CA ALA A 174 14.73 1.34 11.32
C ALA A 174 14.20 2.76 11.06
N CYS A 175 13.57 3.00 9.90
CA CYS A 175 12.91 4.27 9.60
C CYS A 175 11.72 4.56 10.53
N VAL A 176 10.95 3.54 10.92
CA VAL A 176 9.87 3.68 11.91
C VAL A 176 10.44 4.10 13.27
N LEU A 177 11.49 3.42 13.76
CA LEU A 177 12.16 3.77 15.02
C LEU A 177 12.75 5.18 14.99
N LEU A 178 13.37 5.56 13.87
CA LEU A 178 13.91 6.90 13.66
C LEU A 178 12.80 7.96 13.71
N THR A 179 11.67 7.71 13.05
CA THR A 179 10.52 8.63 13.06
C THR A 179 9.91 8.76 14.46
N GLN A 180 9.84 7.66 15.21
CA GLN A 180 9.42 7.67 16.61
C GLN A 180 10.39 8.48 17.48
N GLY A 181 11.70 8.26 17.33
CA GLY A 181 12.72 9.04 18.04
C GLY A 181 12.66 10.54 17.74
N LEU A 182 12.43 10.92 16.48
CA LEU A 182 12.25 12.33 16.09
C LEU A 182 11.01 12.94 16.74
N ARG A 183 9.90 12.19 16.81
CA ARG A 183 8.68 12.62 17.49
C ARG A 183 8.93 12.82 18.99
N ASP A 184 9.60 11.89 19.65
CA ASP A 184 9.93 11.97 21.08
C ASP A 184 10.76 13.23 21.38
N VAL A 185 11.74 13.55 20.53
CA VAL A 185 12.56 14.77 20.66
C VAL A 185 11.72 16.03 20.46
N ALA A 186 10.86 16.07 19.44
CA ALA A 186 10.03 17.22 19.14
C ALA A 186 9.01 17.54 20.25
N GLN A 187 8.57 16.53 21.00
CA GLN A 187 7.62 16.68 22.11
C GLN A 187 8.29 17.03 23.45
N HIS A 188 9.60 16.81 23.59
CA HIS A 188 10.33 17.02 24.85
C HIS A 188 11.62 17.85 24.71
N PRO A 189 11.57 19.06 24.12
CA PRO A 189 12.75 19.89 23.83
C PRO A 189 13.52 20.32 25.10
N ASP A 190 12.84 20.50 26.23
CA ASP A 190 13.43 21.06 27.46
C ASP A 190 14.00 20.00 28.43
N SER A 191 13.87 18.71 28.09
CA SER A 191 14.33 17.61 28.95
C SER A 191 15.84 17.33 28.79
N SER A 192 16.68 18.26 29.24
CA SER A 192 18.15 18.24 29.10
C SER A 192 18.79 16.90 29.50
N SER A 193 18.29 16.23 30.55
CA SER A 193 18.82 14.94 31.03
C SER A 193 18.49 13.73 30.16
N LYS A 194 17.43 13.78 29.34
CA LYS A 194 17.02 12.70 28.42
C LYS A 194 17.45 12.94 26.97
N MET A 195 17.91 14.15 26.67
CA MET A 195 18.33 14.54 25.32
C MET A 195 19.51 13.72 24.80
N ALA A 196 20.42 13.30 25.69
CA ALA A 196 21.53 12.41 25.34
C ALA A 196 21.01 11.04 24.86
N ASP A 197 20.09 10.43 25.62
CA ASP A 197 19.48 9.13 25.28
C ASP A 197 18.69 9.21 23.97
N TYR A 198 17.96 10.30 23.73
CA TYR A 198 17.24 10.50 22.47
C TYR A 198 18.18 10.62 21.27
N ARG A 199 19.28 11.38 21.41
CA ARG A 199 20.31 11.50 20.37
C ARG A 199 20.97 10.15 20.09
N GLU A 200 21.23 9.36 21.11
CA GLU A 200 21.79 8.02 20.96
C GLU A 200 20.81 7.08 20.22
N ARG A 201 19.53 7.05 20.63
CA ARG A 201 18.48 6.27 19.94
C ARG A 201 18.32 6.67 18.47
N LEU A 202 18.36 7.96 18.17
CA LEU A 202 18.32 8.50 16.80
C LEU A 202 19.54 8.04 16.00
N ARG A 203 20.74 8.17 16.57
CA ARG A 203 21.99 7.72 15.94
C ARG A 203 21.94 6.22 15.65
N ASN A 204 21.54 5.40 16.62
CA ASN A 204 21.43 3.95 16.46
C ASN A 204 20.42 3.57 15.38
N SER A 205 19.28 4.27 15.32
CA SER A 205 18.28 4.06 14.28
C SER A 205 18.80 4.45 12.90
N ALA A 206 19.54 5.56 12.79
CA ALA A 206 20.15 5.99 11.54
C ALA A 206 21.24 5.02 11.05
N CYS A 207 22.06 4.49 11.96
CA CYS A 207 23.01 3.41 11.66
C CYS A 207 22.27 2.16 11.15
N ALA A 208 21.20 1.73 11.82
CA ALA A 208 20.40 0.59 11.40
C ALA A 208 19.76 0.77 10.01
N VAL A 209 19.38 2.00 9.63
CA VAL A 209 18.93 2.30 8.25
C VAL A 209 20.07 2.05 7.25
N SER A 210 21.28 2.53 7.56
CA SER A 210 22.46 2.34 6.70
C SER A 210 22.82 0.86 6.55
N ASP A 211 22.81 0.11 7.65
CA ASP A 211 23.07 -1.32 7.65
C ASP A 211 22.01 -2.09 6.86
N GLY A 212 20.73 -1.75 7.06
CA GLY A 212 19.62 -2.32 6.28
C GLY A 212 19.75 -2.06 4.78
N CYS A 213 20.15 -0.85 4.38
CA CYS A 213 20.42 -0.50 2.99
C CYS A 213 21.60 -1.29 2.41
N THR A 214 22.63 -1.55 3.22
CA THR A 214 23.79 -2.37 2.83
C THR A 214 23.37 -3.82 2.60
N LEU A 215 22.61 -4.41 3.54
CA LEU A 215 22.04 -5.75 3.41
C LEU A 215 21.14 -5.88 2.18
N LEU A 216 20.26 -4.90 1.95
CA LEU A 216 19.39 -4.88 0.78
C LEU A 216 20.20 -4.77 -0.53
N THR A 217 21.25 -3.94 -0.54
CA THR A 217 22.14 -3.79 -1.70
C THR A 217 22.90 -5.07 -1.97
N GLN A 218 23.40 -5.75 -0.94
CA GLN A 218 24.07 -7.04 -1.08
C GLN A 218 23.11 -8.10 -1.65
N ALA A 219 21.92 -8.23 -1.07
CA ALA A 219 20.89 -9.15 -1.54
C ALA A 219 20.49 -8.91 -3.01
N LEU A 220 20.56 -7.66 -3.48
CA LEU A 220 20.33 -7.30 -4.88
C LEU A 220 21.57 -7.53 -5.77
N ARG A 221 22.79 -7.29 -5.27
CA ARG A 221 24.05 -7.39 -6.03
C ARG A 221 24.49 -8.81 -6.30
N GLU A 222 24.30 -9.72 -5.35
CA GLU A 222 24.64 -11.14 -5.47
C GLU A 222 23.95 -11.82 -6.67
N ARG A 223 22.96 -11.16 -7.30
CA ARG A 223 22.22 -11.68 -8.46
C ARG A 223 22.21 -10.78 -9.70
N SER A 224 22.65 -9.52 -9.62
CA SER A 224 22.90 -8.72 -10.83
C SER A 224 24.15 -9.16 -11.62
N SER A 225 24.93 -10.12 -11.11
CA SER A 225 26.00 -10.75 -11.89
C SER A 225 25.35 -11.65 -12.96
N PRO A 226 25.48 -11.31 -14.26
CA PRO A 226 25.18 -12.28 -15.30
C PRO A 226 26.11 -13.45 -15.02
N ARG A 227 25.58 -14.65 -14.81
CA ARG A 227 26.41 -15.85 -14.75
C ARG A 227 27.27 -15.85 -16.02
N THR A 228 28.54 -15.50 -15.87
CA THR A 228 29.58 -15.83 -16.82
C THR A 228 29.53 -17.35 -16.91
N LEU A 229 28.95 -17.85 -17.99
CA LEU A 229 29.13 -19.23 -18.40
C LEU A 229 30.65 -19.47 -18.39
N PRO A 230 31.15 -20.50 -17.70
CA PRO A 230 32.56 -20.84 -17.84
C PRO A 230 32.82 -21.16 -19.32
N PRO A 231 33.99 -20.78 -19.87
CA PRO A 231 34.33 -21.18 -21.23
C PRO A 231 34.35 -22.70 -21.26
N VAL A 232 33.63 -23.29 -22.21
CA VAL A 232 33.71 -24.71 -22.51
C VAL A 232 35.13 -24.96 -23.03
N ASN A 233 36.02 -25.33 -22.11
CA ASN A 233 37.31 -25.93 -22.46
C ASN A 233 37.03 -27.35 -22.94
N SER A 234 36.96 -27.51 -24.26
CA SER A 234 37.04 -28.82 -24.93
C SER A 234 38.25 -28.83 -25.85
N HIS A 235 39.44 -28.94 -25.25
CA HIS A 235 40.61 -29.50 -25.92
C HIS A 235 40.93 -30.86 -25.28
N ALA A 236 40.61 -31.93 -25.99
CA ALA A 236 41.33 -33.21 -26.05
C ALA A 236 40.52 -34.14 -26.98
N SER A 237 40.88 -34.28 -28.27
CA SER A 237 41.91 -35.19 -28.79
C SER A 237 41.45 -36.64 -28.90
N VAL A 238 41.41 -37.13 -30.15
CA VAL A 238 41.85 -38.47 -30.61
C VAL A 238 40.90 -39.65 -30.33
N ASN A 239 40.10 -40.02 -31.32
CA ASN A 239 40.37 -41.11 -32.27
C ASN A 239 39.27 -41.19 -33.33
#